data_AF-A0AAW8EXT8-F1
#
_entry.id   AF-A0AAW8EXT8-F1
#
_cell.length_a   1.000
_cell.length_b   1.000
_cell.length_c   1.000
_cell.angle_alpha   90.00
_cell.angle_beta   90.00
_cell.angle_gamma   90.00
#
_symmetry.space_group_name_H-M   'P 1'
#
loop_
_entity.id
_entity.type
_entity.pdbx_description
1 polymer ?
#
loop_
_entity_poly.entity_id
_entity_poly.type
_entity_poly.pdbx_seq_one_letter_code
_entity_poly.pdbx_strand_id
1 'polypeptide(L)'
;MPAPHVDLRDLMQITDAGGYTRGLAYFREGNVLDLIWHEDRQELEAYVKGSAGAQYLSEVTFISSSGKRRVRSTRCTCPVGSACKHVVAALLASNVHEYNQQAGVASTAHTSEPALPAPAPAAPSWRALTGPTSAEHFQPLGLGVELRHREPRGDNHWAPRAVRPATPRDLAKPTGDLQLAIRPLMRSQQTGAWIQGHAGWDTVRRDVAKFGRAQSRWFGDLLSISRDSLLSGNAGEWLVLDQIESTLLWAHLRAGAALGIPLISAHKSASVRLADAAEITATIIRDDDGALSISAEITIDGRAVPAPEVHPVGRQRRLRGDPAREHDGDRPRRACPVGARAHPALGATGDRCARRR
;
A
#
# COMPACT_ATOMS: atom_id res chain seq x y z
N MET A 1 6.35 -38.42 17.59
CA MET A 1 5.69 -37.93 16.34
C MET A 1 5.29 -36.47 16.50
N PRO A 2 5.16 -35.66 15.43
CA PRO A 2 4.66 -34.30 15.58
C PRO A 2 3.17 -34.30 15.96
N ALA A 3 2.72 -33.19 16.55
CA ALA A 3 1.32 -32.98 16.85
C ALA A 3 0.47 -33.00 15.57
N PRO A 4 -0.81 -33.44 15.63
CA PRO A 4 -1.66 -33.50 14.46
C PRO A 4 -1.97 -32.13 13.87
N HIS A 5 -1.90 -32.01 12.54
CA HIS A 5 -2.34 -30.80 11.83
C HIS A 5 -3.84 -30.53 12.08
N VAL A 6 -4.20 -29.30 12.46
CA VAL A 6 -5.59 -28.86 12.56
C VAL A 6 -5.89 -27.85 11.45
N ASP A 7 -6.82 -28.18 10.56
CA ASP A 7 -7.16 -27.29 9.44
C ASP A 7 -8.03 -26.08 9.88
N LEU A 8 -8.16 -25.11 8.96
CA LEU A 8 -8.95 -23.90 9.21
C LEU A 8 -10.42 -24.21 9.52
N ARG A 9 -10.99 -25.26 8.91
CA ARG A 9 -12.39 -25.62 9.07
C ARG A 9 -12.64 -26.17 10.48
N ASP A 10 -11.74 -27.02 10.97
CA ASP A 10 -11.79 -27.56 12.33
C ASP A 10 -11.55 -26.44 13.36
N LEU A 11 -10.63 -25.51 13.10
CA LEU A 11 -10.43 -24.31 13.94
C LEU A 11 -11.70 -23.45 14.04
N MET A 12 -12.41 -23.24 12.92
CA MET A 12 -13.68 -22.51 12.89
C MET A 12 -14.85 -23.25 13.55
N GLN A 13 -14.72 -24.55 13.83
CA GLN A 13 -15.70 -25.29 14.64
C GLN A 13 -15.42 -25.16 16.14
N ILE A 14 -14.18 -24.89 16.53
CA ILE A 14 -13.76 -24.74 17.92
C ILE A 14 -14.05 -23.33 18.46
N THR A 15 -13.92 -22.30 17.62
CA THR A 15 -14.05 -20.89 18.03
C THR A 15 -14.91 -20.09 17.04
N ASP A 16 -15.43 -18.94 17.46
CA ASP A 16 -16.13 -18.02 16.58
C ASP A 16 -15.15 -17.20 15.71
N ALA A 17 -15.67 -16.49 14.69
CA ALA A 17 -14.85 -15.70 13.78
C ALA A 17 -14.01 -14.61 14.50
N GLY A 18 -14.56 -14.05 15.58
CA GLY A 18 -13.87 -13.06 16.40
C GLY A 18 -12.73 -13.65 17.24
N GLY A 19 -12.95 -14.82 17.83
CA GLY A 19 -11.98 -15.60 18.60
C GLY A 19 -10.83 -16.08 17.72
N TYR A 20 -11.13 -16.55 16.51
CA TYR A 20 -10.13 -16.90 15.51
C TYR A 20 -9.26 -15.70 15.14
N THR A 21 -9.87 -14.55 14.82
CA THR A 21 -9.14 -13.33 14.43
C THR A 21 -8.18 -12.87 15.53
N ARG A 22 -8.63 -12.88 16.79
CA ARG A 22 -7.78 -12.54 17.95
C ARG A 22 -6.68 -13.58 18.17
N GLY A 23 -6.97 -14.87 17.99
CA GLY A 23 -5.98 -15.93 18.13
C GLY A 23 -4.90 -15.88 17.06
N LEU A 24 -5.28 -15.58 15.82
CA LEU A 24 -4.35 -15.36 14.71
C LEU A 24 -3.42 -14.16 14.98
N ALA A 25 -3.93 -13.08 15.59
CA ALA A 25 -3.11 -11.95 16.00
C ALA A 25 -2.07 -12.37 17.06
N TYR A 26 -2.48 -13.12 18.09
CA TYR A 26 -1.58 -13.60 19.14
C TYR A 26 -0.48 -14.52 18.61
N PHE A 27 -0.84 -15.43 17.70
CA PHE A 27 0.12 -16.28 17.02
C PHE A 27 1.15 -15.44 16.23
N ARG A 28 0.69 -14.47 15.43
CA ARG A 28 1.56 -13.61 14.59
C ARG A 28 2.48 -12.70 15.41
N GLU A 29 2.03 -12.28 16.59
CA GLU A 29 2.80 -11.46 17.52
C GLU A 29 3.85 -12.27 18.29
N GLY A 30 3.95 -13.58 18.08
CA GLY A 30 4.90 -14.44 18.79
C GLY A 30 4.54 -14.62 20.27
N ASN A 31 3.26 -14.49 20.63
CA ASN A 31 2.81 -14.61 22.01
C ASN A 31 2.73 -16.07 22.49
N VAL A 32 2.98 -17.06 21.62
CA VAL A 32 3.14 -18.47 22.02
C VAL A 32 4.61 -18.68 22.41
N LEU A 33 4.85 -18.91 23.70
CA LEU A 33 6.19 -18.93 24.28
C LEU A 33 6.83 -20.30 24.22
N ASP A 34 6.03 -21.34 24.43
CA ASP A 34 6.46 -22.73 24.41
C ASP A 34 5.33 -23.66 23.98
N LEU A 35 5.68 -24.81 23.43
CA LEU A 35 4.77 -25.78 22.86
C LEU A 35 5.34 -27.21 22.96
N ILE A 36 4.57 -28.09 23.59
CA ILE A 36 4.95 -29.48 23.88
C ILE A 36 3.83 -30.41 23.39
N TRP A 37 4.21 -31.46 22.66
CA TRP A 37 3.29 -32.52 22.25
C TRP A 37 3.51 -33.78 23.10
N HIS A 38 2.46 -34.22 23.79
CA HIS A 38 2.43 -35.43 24.61
C HIS A 38 1.75 -36.55 23.84
N GLU A 39 2.56 -37.45 23.26
CA GLU A 39 2.07 -38.54 22.39
C GLU A 39 1.29 -39.61 23.16
N ASP A 40 1.67 -39.90 24.39
CA ASP A 40 1.00 -40.84 25.29
C ASP A 40 -0.43 -40.41 25.64
N ARG A 41 -0.64 -39.11 25.85
CA ARG A 41 -1.94 -38.50 26.21
C ARG A 41 -2.73 -37.98 25.00
N GLN A 42 -2.12 -37.96 23.82
CA GLN A 42 -2.63 -37.29 22.62
C GLN A 42 -3.01 -35.83 22.93
N GLU A 43 -2.09 -35.10 23.54
CA GLU A 43 -2.34 -33.79 24.12
C GLU A 43 -1.27 -32.77 23.72
N LEU A 44 -1.73 -31.61 23.23
CA LEU A 44 -0.90 -30.44 22.95
C LEU A 44 -0.96 -29.50 24.15
N GLU A 45 0.20 -29.18 24.70
CA GLU A 45 0.37 -28.24 25.80
C GLU A 45 1.13 -27.00 25.27
N ALA A 46 0.63 -25.79 25.57
CA ALA A 46 1.26 -24.56 25.12
C ALA A 46 1.15 -23.42 26.14
N TYR A 47 2.23 -22.66 26.32
CA TYR A 47 2.25 -21.46 27.15
C TYR A 47 2.07 -20.22 26.28
N VAL A 48 1.01 -19.45 26.52
CA VAL A 48 0.66 -18.28 25.71
C VAL A 48 0.56 -17.03 26.58
N LYS A 49 1.29 -15.97 26.19
CA LYS A 49 1.24 -14.66 26.84
C LYS A 49 -0.11 -13.99 26.58
N GLY A 50 -0.77 -13.56 27.65
CA GLY A 50 -2.02 -12.80 27.66
C GLY A 50 -1.83 -11.29 27.50
N SER A 51 -2.92 -10.57 27.26
CA SER A 51 -2.93 -9.11 27.03
C SER A 51 -2.47 -8.28 28.26
N ALA A 52 -2.56 -8.83 29.46
CA ALA A 52 -2.07 -8.21 30.70
C ALA A 52 -0.66 -8.69 31.11
N GLY A 53 0.05 -9.38 30.23
CA GLY A 53 1.39 -9.92 30.49
C GLY A 53 1.43 -11.26 31.23
N ALA A 54 0.32 -11.71 31.83
CA ALA A 54 0.20 -13.04 32.44
C ALA A 54 0.35 -14.17 31.40
N GLN A 55 0.97 -15.28 31.77
CA GLN A 55 1.10 -16.48 30.93
C GLN A 55 -0.05 -17.44 31.23
N TYR A 56 -0.68 -17.95 30.18
CA TYR A 56 -1.76 -18.92 30.29
C TYR A 56 -1.34 -20.25 29.66
N LEU A 57 -1.65 -21.34 30.35
CA LEU A 57 -1.49 -22.70 29.86
C LEU A 57 -2.70 -23.02 28.99
N SER A 58 -2.46 -23.54 27.79
CA SER A 58 -3.48 -24.01 26.85
C SER A 58 -3.22 -25.48 26.55
N GLU A 59 -4.22 -26.31 26.83
CA GLU A 59 -4.20 -27.76 26.65
C GLU A 59 -5.24 -28.14 25.60
N VAL A 60 -4.84 -28.94 24.61
CA VAL A 60 -5.74 -29.43 23.55
C VAL A 60 -5.59 -30.93 23.43
N THR A 61 -6.66 -31.68 23.70
CA THR A 61 -6.64 -33.14 23.54
C THR A 61 -7.21 -33.55 22.19
N PHE A 62 -6.65 -34.62 21.62
CA PHE A 62 -7.02 -35.15 20.32
C PHE A 62 -7.62 -36.54 20.46
N ILE A 63 -8.52 -36.89 19.54
CA ILE A 63 -9.04 -38.24 19.38
C ILE A 63 -8.81 -38.71 17.96
N SER A 64 -8.41 -39.99 17.81
CA SER A 64 -8.31 -40.63 16.51
C SER A 64 -9.67 -41.20 16.12
N SER A 65 -10.28 -40.68 15.05
CA SER A 65 -11.52 -41.22 14.48
C SER A 65 -11.33 -41.42 12.97
N SER A 66 -11.60 -42.64 12.48
CA SER A 66 -11.49 -42.98 11.04
C SER A 66 -10.14 -42.63 10.40
N GLY A 67 -9.03 -42.82 11.14
CA GLY A 67 -7.68 -42.50 10.66
C GLY A 67 -7.33 -41.00 10.65
N LYS A 68 -8.26 -40.11 11.05
CA LYS A 68 -8.01 -38.67 11.21
C LYS A 68 -8.00 -38.31 12.70
N ARG A 69 -6.94 -37.64 13.15
CA ARG A 69 -6.87 -37.08 14.51
C ARG A 69 -7.59 -35.74 14.51
N ARG A 70 -8.60 -35.58 15.37
CA ARG A 70 -9.39 -34.35 15.52
C ARG A 70 -9.33 -33.85 16.95
N VAL A 71 -9.53 -32.55 17.13
CA VAL A 71 -9.60 -31.94 18.46
C VAL A 71 -10.83 -32.49 19.19
N ARG A 72 -10.61 -33.04 20.39
CA ARG A 72 -11.65 -33.56 21.29
C ARG A 72 -12.10 -32.51 22.28
N SER A 73 -11.14 -31.85 22.94
CA SER A 73 -11.43 -30.81 23.94
C SER A 73 -10.29 -29.79 24.00
N THR A 74 -10.65 -28.57 24.42
CA THR A 74 -9.70 -27.48 24.64
C THR A 74 -9.90 -26.93 26.04
N ARG A 75 -8.81 -26.63 26.74
CA ARG A 75 -8.80 -26.00 28.06
C ARG A 75 -7.70 -24.95 28.07
N CYS A 76 -7.98 -23.82 28.72
CA CYS A 76 -7.00 -22.77 28.92
C CYS A 76 -7.19 -22.15 30.30
N THR A 77 -6.10 -21.85 31.02
CA THR A 77 -6.15 -21.22 32.35
C THR A 77 -6.55 -19.75 32.32
N CYS A 78 -6.89 -19.20 31.15
CA CYS A 78 -7.40 -17.84 31.02
C CYS A 78 -8.85 -17.72 31.51
N PRO A 79 -9.35 -16.49 31.76
CA PRO A 79 -10.72 -16.26 32.23
C PRO A 79 -11.83 -16.81 31.31
N VAL A 80 -11.51 -17.07 30.03
CA VAL A 80 -12.46 -17.63 29.04
C VAL A 80 -12.56 -19.16 29.14
N GLY A 81 -11.53 -19.84 29.65
CA GLY A 81 -11.57 -21.28 29.92
C GLY A 81 -11.41 -22.22 28.72
N SER A 82 -12.04 -21.97 27.57
CA SER A 82 -11.95 -22.78 26.35
C SER A 82 -12.25 -21.96 25.10
N ALA A 83 -12.01 -22.51 23.89
CA ALA A 83 -12.29 -21.85 22.60
C ALA A 83 -11.72 -20.41 22.47
N CYS A 84 -10.72 -20.09 23.27
CA CYS A 84 -10.21 -18.74 23.43
C CYS A 84 -9.10 -18.47 22.39
N LYS A 85 -8.72 -17.20 22.28
CA LYS A 85 -7.62 -16.77 21.40
C LYS A 85 -6.29 -17.52 21.67
N HIS A 86 -6.04 -17.95 22.92
CA HIS A 86 -4.82 -18.67 23.26
C HIS A 86 -4.82 -20.10 22.70
N VAL A 87 -5.97 -20.80 22.75
CA VAL A 87 -6.15 -22.13 22.14
C VAL A 87 -5.92 -22.06 20.64
N VAL A 88 -6.50 -21.06 19.98
CA VAL A 88 -6.30 -20.84 18.54
C VAL A 88 -4.82 -20.56 18.24
N ALA A 89 -4.17 -19.70 19.02
CA ALA A 89 -2.76 -19.39 18.82
C ALA A 89 -1.86 -20.62 18.98
N ALA A 90 -2.13 -21.45 20.00
CA ALA A 90 -1.42 -22.70 20.25
C ALA A 90 -1.57 -23.70 19.09
N LEU A 91 -2.78 -23.89 18.58
CA LEU A 91 -3.05 -24.78 17.44
C LEU A 91 -2.35 -24.30 16.15
N LEU A 92 -2.36 -22.99 15.87
CA LEU A 92 -1.65 -22.42 14.73
C LEU A 92 -0.12 -22.59 14.86
N ALA A 93 0.43 -22.39 16.06
CA ALA A 93 1.84 -22.63 16.32
C ALA A 93 2.23 -24.11 16.15
N SER A 94 1.36 -25.02 16.61
CA SER A 94 1.54 -26.46 16.45
C SER A 94 1.64 -26.88 14.99
N ASN A 95 0.78 -26.36 14.12
CA ASN A 95 0.80 -26.67 12.68
C ASN A 95 2.11 -26.22 12.02
N VAL A 96 2.65 -25.06 12.41
CA VAL A 96 3.94 -24.59 11.89
C VAL A 96 5.10 -25.45 12.42
N HIS A 97 5.05 -25.85 13.69
CA HIS A 97 6.06 -26.74 14.27
C HIS A 97 6.07 -28.12 13.58
N GLU A 98 4.90 -28.68 13.27
CA GLU A 98 4.77 -29.90 12.48
C GLU A 98 5.36 -29.74 11.08
N TYR A 99 5.00 -28.67 10.37
CA TYR A 99 5.52 -28.38 9.03
C TYR A 99 7.06 -28.28 9.02
N ASN A 100 7.64 -27.58 10.00
CA ASN A 100 9.09 -27.45 10.14
C ASN A 100 9.77 -28.79 10.48
N GLN A 101 9.14 -29.65 11.28
CA GLN A 101 9.66 -31.00 11.54
C GLN A 101 9.60 -31.87 10.29
N GLN A 102 8.52 -31.85 9.51
CA GLN A 102 8.41 -32.60 8.26
C GLN A 102 9.45 -32.15 7.22
N ALA A 103 9.71 -30.83 7.14
CA ALA A 103 10.78 -30.29 6.31
C ALA A 103 12.19 -30.71 6.79
N GLY A 104 12.39 -30.87 8.10
CA GLY A 104 13.65 -31.34 8.69
C GLY A 104 13.93 -32.83 8.47
N VAL A 105 12.89 -33.68 8.45
CA VAL A 105 13.00 -35.14 8.24
C VAL A 105 13.25 -35.50 6.76
N ALA A 106 12.87 -34.63 5.82
CA ALA A 106 13.24 -34.78 4.41
C ALA A 106 14.75 -34.54 4.15
N SER A 107 15.49 -33.99 5.12
CA SER A 107 16.91 -33.62 5.00
C SER A 107 17.87 -34.59 5.70
N THR A 108 17.38 -35.66 6.33
CA THR A 108 18.21 -36.63 7.07
C THR A 108 18.55 -37.91 6.30
N ALA A 109 18.21 -38.01 5.02
CA ALA A 109 18.48 -39.18 4.19
C ALA A 109 19.84 -39.12 3.46
N HIS A 110 20.94 -38.85 4.16
CA HIS A 110 22.29 -39.17 3.68
C HIS A 110 23.12 -39.79 4.80
N THR A 111 22.90 -41.10 5.01
CA THR A 111 23.87 -41.96 5.68
C THR A 111 24.91 -42.36 4.64
N SER A 112 26.16 -41.92 4.80
CA SER A 112 27.30 -42.43 4.03
C SER A 112 28.22 -43.23 4.94
N GLU A 113 28.50 -44.44 4.49
CA GLU A 113 29.38 -45.47 5.04
C GLU A 113 30.86 -44.99 5.12
N PRO A 114 31.68 -45.48 6.07
CA PRO A 114 32.94 -44.82 6.43
C PRO A 114 34.08 -45.16 5.47
N ALA A 115 34.67 -44.12 4.86
CA ALA A 115 35.96 -44.16 4.18
C ALA A 115 36.96 -43.23 4.89
N LEU A 116 38.23 -43.65 4.90
CA LEU A 116 39.41 -43.14 5.62
C LEU A 116 39.56 -41.59 5.69
N PRO A 117 40.21 -41.03 6.73
CA PRO A 117 40.13 -39.61 7.06
C PRO A 117 40.89 -38.74 6.05
N ALA A 118 40.12 -37.95 5.30
CA ALA A 118 40.62 -36.80 4.53
C ALA A 118 40.74 -35.57 5.46
N PRO A 119 41.63 -34.60 5.14
CA PRO A 119 41.91 -33.44 6.00
C PRO A 119 40.63 -32.61 6.26
N ALA A 120 40.51 -32.12 7.50
CA ALA A 120 39.32 -31.46 8.02
C ALA A 120 38.78 -30.38 7.07
N PRO A 121 37.45 -30.33 6.80
CA PRO A 121 36.88 -29.29 5.97
C PRO A 121 37.05 -27.93 6.65
N ALA A 122 37.49 -26.94 5.89
CA ALA A 122 37.55 -25.55 6.33
C ALA A 122 36.18 -25.13 6.89
N ALA A 123 36.19 -24.43 8.03
CA ALA A 123 34.98 -23.98 8.71
C ALA A 123 34.00 -23.33 7.70
N PRO A 124 32.70 -23.64 7.76
CA PRO A 124 31.73 -23.08 6.84
C PRO A 124 31.76 -21.56 6.96
N SER A 125 32.21 -20.89 5.89
CA SER A 125 32.14 -19.43 5.84
C SER A 125 30.68 -19.01 6.00
N TRP A 126 30.40 -17.82 6.55
CA TRP A 126 29.03 -17.31 6.68
C TRP A 126 28.25 -17.31 5.34
N ARG A 127 28.94 -17.37 4.18
CA ARG A 127 28.33 -17.57 2.86
C ARG A 127 27.67 -18.94 2.66
N ALA A 128 28.01 -19.93 3.48
CA ALA A 128 27.33 -21.23 3.52
C ALA A 128 25.96 -21.14 4.24
N LEU A 129 25.72 -20.09 5.03
CA LEU A 129 24.41 -19.81 5.63
C LEU A 129 23.45 -19.16 4.63
N THR A 130 23.98 -18.48 3.61
CA THR A 130 23.18 -18.08 2.44
C THR A 130 23.08 -19.29 1.52
N GLY A 131 22.11 -20.16 1.78
CA GLY A 131 21.78 -21.26 0.87
C GLY A 131 21.62 -20.77 -0.58
N PRO A 132 21.69 -21.67 -1.58
CA PRO A 132 21.46 -21.28 -2.97
C PRO A 132 20.16 -20.49 -3.05
N THR A 133 20.22 -19.30 -3.64
CA THR A 133 19.04 -18.46 -3.85
C THR A 133 18.10 -19.25 -4.76
N SER A 134 17.16 -19.98 -4.17
CA SER A 134 16.03 -20.50 -4.91
C SER A 134 15.37 -19.30 -5.58
N ALA A 135 15.01 -19.45 -6.86
CA ALA A 135 14.22 -18.45 -7.54
C ALA A 135 12.88 -18.35 -6.83
N GLU A 136 12.77 -17.43 -5.87
CA GLU A 136 11.51 -17.14 -5.20
C GLU A 136 10.56 -16.60 -6.26
N HIS A 137 9.48 -17.36 -6.51
CA HIS A 137 8.47 -16.99 -7.48
C HIS A 137 7.50 -16.02 -6.81
N PHE A 138 7.77 -14.72 -6.99
CA PHE A 138 6.87 -13.67 -6.53
C PHE A 138 5.74 -13.43 -7.52
N GLN A 139 4.59 -13.02 -6.99
CA GLN A 139 3.47 -12.51 -7.74
C GLN A 139 3.82 -11.10 -8.28
N PRO A 140 3.94 -10.88 -9.60
CA PRO A 140 4.34 -9.57 -10.12
C PRO A 140 3.29 -8.50 -9.81
N LEU A 141 3.76 -7.34 -9.35
CA LEU A 141 2.96 -6.13 -9.16
C LEU A 141 3.17 -5.14 -10.31
N GLY A 142 2.13 -4.37 -10.58
CA GLY A 142 2.14 -3.22 -11.48
C GLY A 142 1.38 -2.06 -10.87
N LEU A 143 1.57 -0.85 -11.41
CA LEU A 143 0.85 0.34 -10.98
C LEU A 143 -0.25 0.66 -11.98
N GLY A 144 -1.50 0.42 -11.58
CA GLY A 144 -2.67 0.85 -12.33
C GLY A 144 -2.82 2.36 -12.26
N VAL A 145 -3.02 3.01 -13.39
CA VAL A 145 -3.23 4.45 -13.53
C VAL A 145 -4.56 4.69 -14.24
N GLU A 146 -5.38 5.57 -13.67
CA GLU A 146 -6.70 5.90 -14.20
C GLU A 146 -6.95 7.41 -14.12
N LEU A 147 -7.39 7.98 -15.24
CA LEU A 147 -7.99 9.31 -15.23
C LEU A 147 -9.44 9.18 -14.77
N ARG A 148 -9.77 9.91 -13.70
CA ARG A 148 -11.07 9.87 -13.05
C ARG A 148 -11.74 11.23 -13.15
N HIS A 149 -13.05 11.20 -13.29
CA HIS A 149 -13.92 12.36 -13.32
C HIS A 149 -14.68 12.44 -12.00
N ARG A 150 -14.63 13.61 -11.38
CA ARG A 150 -15.42 13.95 -10.20
C ARG A 150 -16.48 14.95 -10.60
N GLU A 151 -17.75 14.57 -10.42
CA GLU A 151 -18.91 15.38 -10.80
C GLU A 151 -18.83 16.82 -10.28
N PRO A 152 -19.29 17.84 -11.01
CA PRO A 152 -19.28 19.22 -10.52
C PRO A 152 -20.00 19.37 -9.18
N ARG A 153 -19.65 20.40 -8.42
CA ARG A 153 -20.41 20.74 -7.21
C ARG A 153 -21.80 21.21 -7.62
N GLY A 154 -22.83 20.53 -7.13
CA GLY A 154 -24.20 21.03 -7.16
C GLY A 154 -24.45 22.07 -6.07
N ASP A 155 -25.70 22.49 -5.94
CA ASP A 155 -26.12 23.55 -4.99
C ASP A 155 -25.82 23.18 -3.53
N ASN A 156 -25.93 21.89 -3.18
CA ASN A 156 -25.50 21.40 -1.87
C ASN A 156 -24.00 21.13 -1.84
N HIS A 157 -23.24 22.12 -1.36
CA HIS A 157 -21.79 22.05 -1.19
C HIS A 157 -21.26 20.91 -0.29
N TRP A 158 -22.10 20.31 0.56
CA TRP A 158 -21.70 19.20 1.45
C TRP A 158 -22.06 17.82 0.90
N ALA A 159 -22.80 17.73 -0.21
CA ALA A 159 -23.17 16.45 -0.80
C ALA A 159 -21.93 15.69 -1.30
N PRO A 160 -21.87 14.36 -1.11
CA PRO A 160 -20.81 13.55 -1.69
C PRO A 160 -20.86 13.66 -3.23
N ARG A 161 -19.70 13.87 -3.84
CA ARG A 161 -19.54 13.97 -5.29
C ARG A 161 -19.13 12.62 -5.83
N ALA A 162 -19.85 12.08 -6.81
CA ALA A 162 -19.47 10.81 -7.40
C ALA A 162 -18.13 10.94 -8.14
N VAL A 163 -17.33 9.88 -8.06
CA VAL A 163 -16.06 9.76 -8.80
C VAL A 163 -16.13 8.50 -9.64
N ARG A 164 -15.97 8.65 -10.96
CA ARG A 164 -16.00 7.55 -11.94
C ARG A 164 -14.81 7.64 -12.90
N PRO A 165 -14.51 6.60 -13.68
CA PRO A 165 -13.57 6.72 -14.78
C PRO A 165 -13.98 7.85 -15.73
N ALA A 166 -12.99 8.62 -16.20
CA ALA A 166 -13.21 9.67 -17.19
C ALA A 166 -13.43 9.08 -18.58
N THR A 167 -14.29 9.74 -19.36
CA THR A 167 -14.59 9.37 -20.74
C THR A 167 -14.05 10.44 -21.70
N PRO A 168 -13.90 10.13 -23.00
CA PRO A 168 -13.54 11.14 -24.00
C PRO A 168 -14.47 12.36 -24.02
N ARG A 169 -15.75 12.19 -23.64
CA ARG A 169 -16.71 13.29 -23.54
C ARG A 169 -16.38 14.25 -22.40
N ASP A 170 -15.86 13.74 -21.29
CA ASP A 170 -15.47 14.57 -20.13
C ASP A 170 -14.24 15.43 -20.46
N LEU A 171 -13.35 14.93 -21.33
CA LEU A 171 -12.21 15.67 -21.86
C LEU A 171 -12.64 16.74 -22.87
N ALA A 172 -13.54 16.40 -23.80
CA ALA A 172 -14.02 17.32 -24.82
C ALA A 172 -14.92 18.43 -24.26
N LYS A 173 -15.65 18.16 -23.16
CA LYS A 173 -16.53 19.11 -22.48
C LYS A 173 -16.23 19.11 -20.97
N PRO A 174 -15.23 19.89 -20.53
CA PRO A 174 -14.80 19.92 -19.13
C PRO A 174 -15.93 20.39 -18.22
N THR A 175 -16.55 19.44 -17.53
CA THR A 175 -17.53 19.68 -16.47
C THR A 175 -17.03 18.98 -15.22
N GLY A 176 -17.05 19.60 -14.05
CA GLY A 176 -16.44 19.01 -12.84
C GLY A 176 -14.90 19.00 -12.85
N ASP A 177 -14.31 18.10 -12.06
CA ASP A 177 -12.85 18.01 -11.87
C ASP A 177 -12.31 16.70 -12.44
N LEU A 178 -11.19 16.76 -13.17
CA LEU A 178 -10.40 15.59 -13.54
C LEU A 178 -9.37 15.31 -12.44
N GLN A 179 -9.13 14.03 -12.16
CA GLN A 179 -8.20 13.56 -11.15
C GLN A 179 -7.42 12.37 -11.69
N LEU A 180 -6.10 12.38 -11.56
CA LEU A 180 -5.25 11.24 -11.88
C LEU A 180 -5.12 10.38 -10.64
N ALA A 181 -5.49 9.10 -10.73
CA ALA A 181 -5.45 8.18 -9.61
C ALA A 181 -4.63 6.93 -9.94
N ILE A 182 -4.02 6.36 -8.91
CA ILE A 182 -3.20 5.16 -9.00
C ILE A 182 -3.61 4.10 -7.99
N ARG A 183 -3.39 2.83 -8.32
CA ARG A 183 -3.59 1.70 -7.42
C ARG A 183 -2.64 0.54 -7.74
N PRO A 184 -2.34 -0.35 -6.78
CA PRO A 184 -1.60 -1.57 -7.09
C PRO A 184 -2.45 -2.51 -7.93
N LEU A 185 -1.80 -3.22 -8.84
CA LEU A 185 -2.35 -4.32 -9.62
C LEU A 185 -1.42 -5.52 -9.48
N MET A 186 -1.95 -6.72 -9.70
CA MET A 186 -1.15 -7.93 -9.82
C MET A 186 -1.44 -8.63 -11.14
N ARG A 187 -0.47 -9.43 -11.60
CA ARG A 187 -0.62 -10.21 -12.81
C ARG A 187 -1.38 -11.52 -12.57
N SER A 188 -2.57 -11.67 -13.16
CA SER A 188 -3.34 -12.92 -13.07
C SER A 188 -2.52 -14.13 -13.53
N GLN A 189 -2.42 -15.17 -12.71
CA GLN A 189 -1.75 -16.42 -13.09
C GLN A 189 -2.52 -17.19 -14.17
N GLN A 190 -3.84 -17.03 -14.22
CA GLN A 190 -4.70 -17.74 -15.17
C GLN A 190 -4.71 -17.08 -16.56
N THR A 191 -4.80 -15.75 -16.59
CA THR A 191 -5.04 -14.99 -17.84
C THR A 191 -3.85 -14.15 -18.28
N GLY A 192 -2.83 -14.00 -17.43
CA GLY A 192 -1.69 -13.10 -17.67
C GLY A 192 -2.05 -11.61 -17.66
N ALA A 193 -3.34 -11.26 -17.49
CA ALA A 193 -3.83 -9.89 -17.45
C ALA A 193 -3.54 -9.22 -16.11
N TRP A 194 -3.36 -7.89 -16.13
CA TRP A 194 -3.26 -7.09 -14.92
C TRP A 194 -4.64 -6.89 -14.30
N ILE A 195 -4.80 -7.30 -13.05
CA ILE A 195 -6.06 -7.22 -12.30
C ILE A 195 -5.81 -6.62 -10.92
N GLN A 196 -6.83 -6.03 -10.30
CA GLN A 196 -6.74 -5.62 -8.91
C GLN A 196 -6.66 -6.85 -7.99
N GLY A 197 -7.63 -7.77 -8.10
CA GLY A 197 -7.83 -8.88 -7.16
C GLY A 197 -7.60 -8.48 -5.70
N HIS A 198 -6.63 -9.08 -5.00
CA HIS A 198 -6.29 -8.73 -3.60
C HIS A 198 -5.10 -7.75 -3.46
N ALA A 199 -4.60 -7.17 -4.56
CA ALA A 199 -3.52 -6.19 -4.55
C ALA A 199 -4.05 -4.82 -4.09
N GLY A 200 -4.25 -4.66 -2.78
CA GLY A 200 -4.52 -3.37 -2.13
C GLY A 200 -3.24 -2.78 -1.53
N TRP A 201 -3.18 -1.45 -1.35
CA TRP A 201 -2.03 -0.74 -0.78
C TRP A 201 -1.51 -1.34 0.53
N ASP A 202 -2.42 -1.71 1.42
CA ASP A 202 -2.08 -2.37 2.69
C ASP A 202 -1.55 -3.79 2.52
N THR A 203 -2.10 -4.54 1.57
CA THR A 203 -1.71 -5.93 1.32
C THR A 203 -0.33 -5.98 0.66
N VAL A 204 -0.09 -5.17 -0.37
CA VAL A 204 1.17 -5.19 -1.13
C VAL A 204 2.38 -4.77 -0.29
N ARG A 205 2.18 -3.87 0.69
CA ARG A 205 3.27 -3.44 1.60
C ARG A 205 3.56 -4.42 2.73
N ARG A 206 2.60 -5.30 3.08
CA ARG A 206 2.72 -6.23 4.22
C ARG A 206 3.09 -7.65 3.79
N ASP A 207 2.58 -8.12 2.65
CA ASP A 207 2.77 -9.49 2.16
C ASP A 207 4.05 -9.62 1.32
N VAL A 208 5.19 -9.40 1.98
CA VAL A 208 6.52 -9.42 1.37
C VAL A 208 6.87 -10.79 0.78
N ALA A 209 6.38 -11.87 1.41
CA ALA A 209 6.60 -13.23 0.93
C ALA A 209 5.94 -13.47 -0.43
N LYS A 210 4.77 -12.85 -0.67
CA LYS A 210 4.03 -13.01 -1.91
C LYS A 210 4.53 -12.13 -3.05
N PHE A 211 4.81 -10.86 -2.76
CA PHE A 211 5.11 -9.85 -3.80
C PHE A 211 6.60 -9.52 -3.93
N GLY A 212 7.42 -10.07 -3.04
CA GLY A 212 8.86 -9.81 -3.01
C GLY A 212 9.22 -8.49 -2.33
N ARG A 213 10.35 -8.49 -1.63
CA ARG A 213 10.82 -7.35 -0.84
C ARG A 213 10.99 -6.07 -1.63
N ALA A 214 11.52 -6.15 -2.84
CA ALA A 214 11.83 -4.97 -3.65
C ALA A 214 10.55 -4.22 -4.06
N GLN A 215 9.56 -4.92 -4.62
CA GLN A 215 8.31 -4.31 -5.06
C GLN A 215 7.45 -3.87 -3.85
N SER A 216 7.32 -4.71 -2.82
CA SER A 216 6.58 -4.35 -1.59
C SER A 216 7.13 -3.07 -0.93
N ARG A 217 8.46 -2.93 -0.86
CA ARG A 217 9.11 -1.73 -0.34
C ARG A 217 8.79 -0.51 -1.20
N TRP A 218 8.90 -0.63 -2.53
CA TRP A 218 8.59 0.47 -3.44
C TRP A 218 7.15 0.98 -3.28
N PHE A 219 6.16 0.09 -3.15
CA PHE A 219 4.76 0.49 -2.88
C PHE A 219 4.58 1.12 -1.49
N GLY A 220 5.29 0.62 -0.47
CA GLY A 220 5.29 1.21 0.87
C GLY A 220 5.89 2.63 0.92
N ASP A 221 6.96 2.86 0.16
CA ASP A 221 7.61 4.17 0.04
C ASP A 221 6.72 5.14 -0.73
N LEU A 222 6.08 4.71 -1.83
CA LEU A 222 5.10 5.51 -2.57
C LEU A 222 3.93 5.94 -1.66
N LEU A 223 3.43 5.01 -0.85
CA LEU A 223 2.38 5.33 0.11
C LEU A 223 2.86 6.33 1.18
N SER A 224 4.12 6.25 1.59
CA SER A 224 4.71 7.20 2.54
C SER A 224 4.87 8.59 1.94
N ILE A 225 5.27 8.69 0.67
CA ILE A 225 5.33 9.94 -0.12
C ILE A 225 3.93 10.57 -0.23
N SER A 226 2.88 9.75 -0.31
CA SER A 226 1.50 10.21 -0.45
C SER A 226 0.77 10.53 0.86
N ARG A 227 1.43 10.47 2.03
CA ARG A 227 0.77 10.59 3.34
C ARG A 227 -0.07 11.86 3.50
N ASP A 228 0.38 12.98 2.93
CA ASP A 228 -0.34 14.26 3.01
C ASP A 228 -1.68 14.24 2.25
N SER A 229 -1.87 13.30 1.32
CA SER A 229 -3.14 13.05 0.63
C SER A 229 -4.09 12.14 1.42
N LEU A 230 -3.60 11.41 2.42
CA LEU A 230 -4.38 10.40 3.17
C LEU A 230 -4.96 11.01 4.45
N LEU A 231 -6.02 11.80 4.32
CA LEU A 231 -6.69 12.47 5.46
C LEU A 231 -7.26 11.50 6.52
N SER A 232 -7.44 10.21 6.20
CA SER A 232 -7.97 9.17 7.10
C SER A 232 -6.95 8.13 7.54
N GLY A 233 -5.66 8.27 7.19
CA GLY A 233 -4.58 7.33 7.56
C GLY A 233 -4.61 5.96 6.86
N ASN A 234 -5.76 5.55 6.29
CA ASN A 234 -5.89 4.37 5.44
C ASN A 234 -5.92 4.77 3.97
N ALA A 235 -5.15 4.06 3.16
CA ALA A 235 -5.22 4.19 1.72
C ALA A 235 -6.56 3.61 1.24
N GLY A 236 -7.37 4.43 0.58
CA GLY A 236 -8.51 3.91 -0.19
C GLY A 236 -8.04 3.01 -1.33
N GLU A 237 -8.97 2.43 -2.08
CA GLU A 237 -8.63 1.62 -3.26
C GLU A 237 -7.76 2.40 -4.27
N TRP A 238 -8.08 3.69 -4.43
CA TRP A 238 -7.39 4.61 -5.31
C TRP A 238 -6.67 5.69 -4.51
N LEU A 239 -5.45 5.99 -4.94
CA LEU A 239 -4.67 7.09 -4.45
C LEU A 239 -4.63 8.21 -5.48
N VAL A 240 -5.06 9.41 -5.12
CA VAL A 240 -5.19 10.54 -6.06
C VAL A 240 -3.88 11.31 -6.12
N LEU A 241 -3.21 11.28 -7.26
CA LEU A 241 -1.90 11.93 -7.47
C LEU A 241 -1.97 13.45 -7.35
N ASP A 242 -3.09 14.08 -7.74
CA ASP A 242 -3.27 15.54 -7.67
C ASP A 242 -3.14 16.13 -6.26
N GLN A 243 -3.19 15.29 -5.24
CA GLN A 243 -3.08 15.69 -3.83
C GLN A 243 -1.67 15.49 -3.27
N ILE A 244 -0.75 14.86 -4.02
CA ILE A 244 0.62 14.63 -3.57
C ILE A 244 1.44 15.88 -3.87
N GLU A 245 1.90 16.56 -2.81
CA GLU A 245 2.73 17.77 -2.94
C GLU A 245 4.24 17.46 -2.88
N SER A 246 4.62 16.20 -2.61
CA SER A 246 6.02 15.79 -2.49
C SER A 246 6.76 15.80 -3.83
N THR A 247 7.91 16.47 -3.86
CA THR A 247 8.83 16.51 -5.02
C THR A 247 9.45 15.14 -5.34
N LEU A 248 9.39 14.18 -4.41
CA LEU A 248 9.94 12.84 -4.59
C LEU A 248 9.09 11.95 -5.49
N LEU A 249 7.83 12.32 -5.77
CA LEU A 249 6.88 11.51 -6.53
C LEU A 249 7.45 11.05 -7.87
N TRP A 250 7.94 11.98 -8.68
CA TRP A 250 8.37 11.69 -10.04
C TRP A 250 9.62 10.81 -10.10
N ALA A 251 10.60 11.07 -9.21
CA ALA A 251 11.78 10.23 -9.10
C ALA A 251 11.41 8.81 -8.65
N HIS A 252 10.47 8.68 -7.71
CA HIS A 252 10.00 7.38 -7.22
C HIS A 252 9.24 6.58 -8.28
N LEU A 253 8.38 7.24 -9.07
CA LEU A 253 7.68 6.61 -10.19
C LEU A 253 8.67 6.07 -11.25
N ARG A 254 9.73 6.83 -11.58
CA ARG A 254 10.78 6.36 -12.51
C ARG A 254 11.53 5.14 -11.97
N ALA A 255 11.83 5.11 -10.67
CA ALA A 255 12.54 3.99 -10.05
C ALA A 255 11.77 2.64 -10.15
N GLY A 256 10.44 2.68 -10.30
CA GLY A 256 9.61 1.47 -10.44
C GLY A 256 9.96 0.61 -11.65
N ALA A 257 10.41 1.22 -12.76
CA ALA A 257 10.76 0.50 -13.98
C ALA A 257 11.92 -0.49 -13.77
N ALA A 258 12.95 -0.09 -13.02
CA ALA A 258 14.09 -0.94 -12.68
C ALA A 258 13.71 -2.14 -11.79
N LEU A 259 12.56 -2.06 -11.12
CA LEU A 259 12.00 -3.12 -10.27
C LEU A 259 10.97 -4.00 -11.01
N GLY A 260 10.79 -3.79 -12.32
CA GLY A 260 9.79 -4.50 -13.11
C GLY A 260 8.35 -4.17 -12.72
N ILE A 261 8.08 -2.94 -12.25
CA ILE A 261 6.75 -2.44 -11.92
C ILE A 261 6.23 -1.60 -13.10
N PRO A 262 5.45 -2.17 -14.03
CA PRO A 262 4.94 -1.42 -15.18
C PRO A 262 3.82 -0.45 -14.77
N LEU A 263 3.73 0.67 -15.49
CA LEU A 263 2.56 1.55 -15.48
C LEU A 263 1.50 0.99 -16.42
N ILE A 264 0.30 0.76 -15.90
CA ILE A 264 -0.77 0.07 -16.62
C ILE A 264 -1.98 1.00 -16.66
N SER A 265 -2.47 1.31 -17.86
CA SER A 265 -3.76 1.99 -17.98
C SER A 265 -4.88 1.08 -17.49
N ALA A 266 -5.71 1.59 -16.57
CA ALA A 266 -6.92 0.88 -16.15
C ALA A 266 -8.00 0.84 -17.24
N HIS A 267 -7.95 1.78 -18.21
CA HIS A 267 -8.92 1.91 -19.27
C HIS A 267 -8.33 1.50 -20.64
N LYS A 268 -9.04 0.68 -21.40
CA LYS A 268 -8.55 0.11 -22.67
C LYS A 268 -8.27 1.14 -23.76
N SER A 269 -8.96 2.29 -23.71
CA SER A 269 -8.81 3.37 -24.69
C SER A 269 -7.75 4.39 -24.31
N ALA A 270 -6.94 4.12 -23.28
CA ALA A 270 -5.90 5.02 -22.81
C ALA A 270 -4.56 4.29 -22.74
N SER A 271 -3.49 5.04 -22.97
CA SER A 271 -2.12 4.60 -22.73
C SER A 271 -1.49 5.51 -21.68
N VAL A 272 -0.53 4.98 -20.94
CA VAL A 272 0.14 5.70 -19.86
C VAL A 272 1.64 5.54 -20.05
N ARG A 273 2.34 6.67 -20.09
CA ARG A 273 3.78 6.74 -20.17
C ARG A 273 4.27 7.86 -19.27
N LEU A 274 5.42 7.63 -18.64
CA LEU A 274 6.13 8.67 -17.92
C LEU A 274 7.13 9.33 -18.88
N ALA A 275 7.02 10.64 -19.04
CA ALA A 275 7.97 11.42 -19.83
C ALA A 275 9.30 11.59 -19.08
N ASP A 276 10.39 11.71 -19.83
CA ASP A 276 11.71 11.97 -19.27
C ASP A 276 11.80 13.43 -18.83
N ALA A 277 11.32 14.34 -19.67
CA ALA A 277 11.30 15.77 -19.40
C ALA A 277 10.00 16.45 -19.89
N ALA A 278 9.59 17.49 -19.17
CA ALA A 278 8.55 18.41 -19.59
C ALA A 278 8.99 19.84 -19.24
N GLU A 279 8.86 20.76 -20.18
CA GLU A 279 9.23 22.17 -20.02
C GLU A 279 8.03 23.05 -20.37
N ILE A 280 7.83 24.10 -19.57
CA ILE A 280 6.80 25.11 -19.81
C ILE A 280 7.50 26.46 -19.86
N THR A 281 7.49 27.09 -21.03
CA THR A 281 8.10 28.40 -21.26
C THR A 281 7.00 29.44 -21.38
N ALA A 282 6.98 30.40 -20.47
CA ALA A 282 6.10 31.56 -20.56
C ALA A 282 6.83 32.71 -21.25
N THR A 283 6.34 33.13 -22.41
CA THR A 283 6.87 34.28 -23.15
C THR A 283 5.99 35.48 -22.87
N ILE A 284 6.61 36.58 -22.43
CA ILE A 284 5.93 37.85 -22.17
C ILE A 284 6.48 38.87 -23.15
N ILE A 285 5.63 39.37 -24.04
CA ILE A 285 5.99 40.34 -25.08
C ILE A 285 5.22 41.63 -24.82
N ARG A 286 5.93 42.76 -24.85
CA ARG A 286 5.31 44.08 -24.91
C ARG A 286 5.27 44.52 -26.36
N ASP A 287 4.10 44.86 -26.88
CA ASP A 287 3.99 45.45 -28.21
C ASP A 287 4.37 46.95 -28.21
N ASP A 288 4.45 47.53 -29.41
CA ASP A 288 4.85 48.93 -29.59
C ASP A 288 3.83 49.92 -29.00
N ASP A 289 2.57 49.51 -28.85
CA ASP A 289 1.49 50.27 -28.21
C ASP A 289 1.50 50.13 -26.67
N GLY A 290 2.43 49.33 -26.13
CA GLY A 290 2.64 49.12 -24.71
C GLY A 290 1.77 48.04 -24.07
N ALA A 291 0.94 47.33 -24.84
CA ALA A 291 0.18 46.19 -24.36
C ALA A 291 1.09 44.98 -24.11
N LEU A 292 0.72 44.15 -23.13
CA LEU A 292 1.46 42.95 -22.76
C LEU A 292 0.70 41.71 -23.23
N SER A 293 1.36 40.87 -24.02
CA SER A 293 0.89 39.54 -24.38
C SER A 293 1.69 38.47 -23.64
N ILE A 294 1.00 37.43 -23.18
CA ILE A 294 1.61 36.29 -22.50
C ILE A 294 1.20 35.04 -23.28
N SER A 295 2.19 34.27 -23.74
CA SER A 295 1.97 32.95 -24.33
C SER A 295 2.72 31.88 -23.53
N ALA A 296 2.20 30.65 -23.55
CA ALA A 296 2.85 29.51 -22.94
C ALA A 296 3.13 28.47 -24.02
N GLU A 297 4.40 28.09 -24.16
CA GLU A 297 4.83 26.96 -24.95
C GLU A 297 5.14 25.79 -24.02
N ILE A 298 4.63 24.61 -24.35
CA ILE A 298 4.81 23.41 -23.54
C ILE A 298 5.46 22.35 -24.42
N THR A 299 6.55 21.78 -23.94
CA THR A 299 7.22 20.65 -24.59
C THR A 299 7.26 19.45 -23.65
N ILE A 300 7.02 18.25 -24.19
CA ILE A 300 7.13 16.98 -23.49
C ILE A 300 8.04 16.07 -24.32
N ASP A 301 9.15 15.64 -23.74
CA ASP A 301 10.23 14.92 -24.43
C ASP A 301 10.65 15.61 -25.74
N GLY A 302 10.76 16.94 -25.70
CA GLY A 302 11.14 17.78 -26.84
C GLY A 302 10.05 17.98 -27.90
N ARG A 303 8.84 17.44 -27.72
CA ARG A 303 7.71 17.66 -28.64
C ARG A 303 6.78 18.73 -28.10
N ALA A 304 6.44 19.72 -28.93
CA ALA A 304 5.44 20.73 -28.58
C ALA A 304 4.05 20.10 -28.40
N VAL A 305 3.36 20.47 -27.32
CA VAL A 305 2.01 19.99 -26.98
C VAL A 305 1.07 21.18 -26.80
N PRO A 306 -0.14 21.16 -27.38
CA PRO A 306 -1.10 22.24 -27.20
C PRO A 306 -1.49 22.42 -25.74
N ALA A 307 -1.45 23.66 -25.24
CA ALA A 307 -1.81 23.98 -23.85
C ALA A 307 -3.19 23.48 -23.40
N PRO A 308 -4.25 23.45 -24.24
CA PRO A 308 -5.55 22.90 -23.85
C PRO A 308 -5.55 21.40 -23.55
N GLU A 309 -4.55 20.66 -24.05
CA GLU A 309 -4.42 19.20 -23.84
C GLU A 309 -3.58 18.87 -22.59
N VAL A 310 -2.99 19.89 -21.95
CA VAL A 310 -2.10 19.73 -20.80
C VAL A 310 -2.84 20.03 -19.50
N HIS A 311 -2.84 19.08 -18.60
CA HIS A 311 -3.37 19.23 -17.25
C HIS A 311 -2.25 19.07 -16.21
N PRO A 312 -2.00 20.07 -15.36
CA PRO A 312 -1.00 19.93 -14.30
C PRO A 312 -1.49 18.94 -13.25
N VAL A 313 -0.60 18.04 -12.82
CA VAL A 313 -0.81 17.13 -11.69
C VAL A 313 -0.32 17.82 -10.41
N GLY A 314 -1.20 17.92 -9.41
CA GLY A 314 -0.92 18.60 -8.14
C GLY A 314 -1.95 19.69 -7.85
N ARG A 315 -1.77 20.44 -6.75
CA ARG A 315 -2.69 21.53 -6.40
C ARG A 315 -2.75 22.58 -7.49
N GLN A 316 -3.88 22.64 -8.19
CA GLN A 316 -4.23 23.79 -9.01
C GLN A 316 -4.54 24.98 -8.10
N ARG A 317 -3.57 25.87 -7.88
CA ARG A 317 -3.93 27.28 -7.69
C ARG A 317 -4.33 27.81 -9.06
N ARG A 318 -5.61 27.71 -9.41
CA ARG A 318 -6.16 28.54 -10.49
C ARG A 318 -5.98 30.00 -10.08
N LEU A 319 -4.93 30.63 -10.59
CA LEU A 319 -4.97 32.06 -10.84
C LEU A 319 -5.97 32.20 -11.99
N ARG A 320 -7.23 32.55 -11.68
CA ARG A 320 -8.14 33.05 -12.71
C ARG A 320 -7.55 34.36 -13.23
N GLY A 321 -6.76 34.28 -14.30
CA GLY A 321 -6.71 35.35 -15.26
C GLY A 321 -7.88 35.13 -16.20
N ASP A 322 -8.90 35.97 -16.13
CA ASP A 322 -9.89 36.01 -17.20
C ASP A 322 -9.14 36.31 -18.50
N PRO A 323 -9.30 35.51 -19.57
CA PRO A 323 -8.83 35.94 -20.89
C PRO A 323 -9.58 37.22 -21.23
N ALA A 324 -8.81 38.25 -21.58
CA ALA A 324 -9.28 39.60 -21.86
C ALA A 324 -10.54 39.55 -22.74
N ARG A 325 -11.68 39.92 -22.16
CA ARG A 325 -12.76 40.50 -22.95
C ARG A 325 -12.27 41.87 -23.35
N GLU A 326 -12.23 42.15 -24.65
CA GLU A 326 -12.22 43.52 -25.15
C GLU A 326 -13.24 44.33 -24.35
N HIS A 327 -12.73 45.27 -23.55
CA HIS A 327 -13.53 46.26 -22.87
C HIS A 327 -13.15 47.60 -23.50
N ASP A 328 -13.93 47.95 -24.52
CA ASP A 328 -14.18 49.33 -24.85
C ASP A 328 -14.73 50.04 -23.60
N GLY A 329 -14.18 51.21 -23.27
CA GLY A 329 -14.66 52.03 -22.15
C GLY A 329 -13.62 52.38 -21.09
N ASP A 330 -12.90 53.45 -21.39
CA ASP A 330 -12.18 54.37 -20.52
C ASP A 330 -12.61 54.37 -19.03
N ARG A 331 -11.76 53.79 -18.14
CA ARG A 331 -11.61 54.17 -16.71
C ARG A 331 -10.43 53.42 -16.07
N PRO A 332 -9.50 54.11 -15.36
CA PRO A 332 -8.35 53.46 -14.76
C PRO A 332 -8.73 52.72 -13.46
N ARG A 333 -8.67 51.39 -13.47
CA ARG A 333 -8.70 50.59 -12.23
C ARG A 333 -7.28 50.41 -11.70
N ARG A 334 -6.97 51.08 -10.60
CA ARG A 334 -5.74 50.86 -9.82
C ARG A 334 -5.77 49.44 -9.22
N ALA A 335 -4.81 48.60 -9.60
CA ALA A 335 -4.56 47.33 -8.94
C ALA A 335 -3.75 47.57 -7.66
N CYS A 336 -4.30 47.20 -6.50
CA CYS A 336 -3.54 47.12 -5.25
C CYS A 336 -2.66 45.86 -5.25
N PRO A 337 -1.38 45.92 -4.86
CA PRO A 337 -0.51 44.76 -4.79
C PRO A 337 -0.84 43.95 -3.52
N VAL A 338 -1.20 42.68 -3.67
CA VAL A 338 -1.26 41.74 -2.53
C VAL A 338 0.13 41.14 -2.36
N GLY A 339 0.82 41.65 -1.33
CA GLY A 339 2.21 41.35 -1.01
C GLY A 339 2.49 39.95 -0.50
N ALA A 340 3.78 39.60 -0.64
CA ALA A 340 4.45 38.48 -0.01
C ALA A 340 4.24 38.47 1.51
N ARG A 341 3.98 37.28 2.08
CA ARG A 341 4.03 37.09 3.54
C ARG A 341 5.44 36.66 3.94
N ALA A 342 6.12 37.53 4.66
CA ALA A 342 7.29 37.22 5.48
C ALA A 342 6.86 36.55 6.80
N HIS A 343 7.76 35.74 7.35
CA HIS A 343 7.64 34.94 8.58
C HIS A 343 7.29 35.75 9.85
N PRO A 344 6.74 35.12 10.91
CA PRO A 344 6.38 35.78 12.15
C PRO A 344 7.54 35.82 13.15
N ALA A 345 7.79 36.99 13.73
CA ALA A 345 8.46 37.10 15.03
C ALA A 345 7.98 38.37 15.76
N LEU A 346 7.36 38.15 16.92
CA LEU A 346 7.40 38.93 18.17
C LEU A 346 7.13 40.45 18.13
N GLY A 347 6.16 40.89 18.93
CA GLY A 347 6.13 42.25 19.48
C GLY A 347 4.73 42.82 19.65
N ALA A 348 4.35 43.06 20.90
CA ALA A 348 3.05 43.55 21.34
C ALA A 348 2.82 45.05 21.06
N THR A 349 1.62 45.52 21.46
CA THR A 349 1.09 46.90 21.48
C THR A 349 0.76 47.45 20.08
N GLY A 350 -0.48 47.77 19.69
CA GLY A 350 -1.65 48.24 20.44
C GLY A 350 -1.90 49.67 20.01
N ASP A 351 -2.77 49.91 19.03
CA ASP A 351 -3.63 51.09 19.07
C ASP A 351 -4.83 51.06 18.12
N ARG A 352 -5.89 51.69 18.58
CA ARG A 352 -7.22 51.82 17.95
C ARG A 352 -7.17 52.91 16.88
N CYS A 353 -8.04 52.84 15.87
CA CYS A 353 -9.25 53.68 15.77
C CYS A 353 -9.78 53.84 14.33
N ALA A 354 -11.12 53.97 14.28
CA ALA A 354 -11.93 54.70 13.30
C ALA A 354 -12.26 54.08 11.92
N ARG A 355 -13.43 53.44 11.91
CA ARG A 355 -14.39 53.41 10.79
C ARG A 355 -14.84 54.84 10.44
N ARG A 356 -14.95 55.19 9.16
CA ARG A 356 -16.03 56.03 8.63
C ARG A 356 -16.42 55.58 7.21
N ARG A 357 -17.75 55.38 7.10
CA ARG A 357 -18.70 55.34 5.97
C ARG A 357 -18.20 55.08 4.56
#